data_AF-A0A9P7JAH2-F1
#
_entry.id   AF-A0A9P7JAH2-F1
#
_cell.length_a   1.000
_cell.length_b   1.000
_cell.length_c   1.000
_cell.angle_alpha   90.00
_cell.angle_beta   90.00
_cell.angle_gamma   90.00
#
_symmetry.space_group_name_H-M   'P 1'
#
loop_
_entity.id
_entity.type
_entity.pdbx_description
1 polymer ?
#
loop_
_entity_poly.entity_id
_entity_poly.type
_entity_poly.pdbx_seq_one_letter_code
_entity_poly.pdbx_strand_id
1 'polypeptide(L)'
;MVLLHTQQTVKYFRVAPAAVWVFDYCLTFEHEIRLFSSMGRWNIAHAMFIITRYAPIAWFTSEIYVTLGPESVETCLTTYRTAGGALVLIMVATEGLLLMRTLALWHHNEKIKRFLLASYLLVATSMLICDVLAVSPNLESVCAPTSTQGSVEEATRVERLIMGMFVSAALFELTVVIVTTYHSLTSRSAGMRTINNLVSKLWKGSLLYALSLFVISVANIISFSLPVRIFHVLRH
;
A
#
# COMPACT_ATOMS: atom_id res chain seq x y z
N MET A 1 -29.16 1.09 15.32
CA MET A 1 -28.87 2.16 14.35
C MET A 1 -27.39 2.48 14.23
N VAL A 2 -26.65 2.74 15.33
CA VAL A 2 -25.20 3.09 15.27
C VAL A 2 -24.37 2.02 14.54
N LEU A 3 -24.65 0.73 14.74
CA LEU A 3 -23.96 -0.38 14.07
C LEU A 3 -24.17 -0.42 12.54
N LEU A 4 -25.33 0.03 12.06
CA LEU A 4 -25.66 -0.01 10.62
C LEU A 4 -24.96 1.14 9.87
N HIS A 5 -24.84 2.29 10.54
CA HIS A 5 -24.11 3.45 10.01
C HIS A 5 -22.61 3.16 9.90
N THR A 6 -22.01 2.54 10.91
CA THR A 6 -20.57 2.18 10.85
C THR A 6 -20.28 1.15 9.75
N GLN A 7 -21.20 0.21 9.48
CA GLN A 7 -21.10 -0.76 8.38
C GLN A 7 -21.09 -0.11 6.99
N GLN A 8 -22.02 0.82 6.76
CA GLN A 8 -22.09 1.52 5.48
C GLN A 8 -20.82 2.35 5.27
N THR A 9 -20.36 3.05 6.30
CA THR A 9 -19.11 3.83 6.24
C THR A 9 -17.92 2.94 5.84
N VAL A 10 -17.77 1.75 6.43
CA VAL A 10 -16.67 0.83 6.07
C VAL A 10 -16.79 0.33 4.63
N LYS A 11 -18.00 0.00 4.16
CA LYS A 11 -18.20 -0.42 2.75
C LYS A 11 -17.87 0.71 1.76
N TYR A 12 -18.35 1.93 2.02
CA TYR A 12 -18.00 3.08 1.20
C TYR A 12 -16.51 3.41 1.26
N PHE A 13 -15.87 3.25 2.41
CA PHE A 13 -14.44 3.46 2.58
C PHE A 13 -13.58 2.44 1.82
N ARG A 14 -14.09 1.22 1.57
CA ARG A 14 -13.39 0.23 0.71
C ARG A 14 -13.53 0.54 -0.79
N VAL A 15 -14.66 1.12 -1.21
CA VAL A 15 -14.94 1.41 -2.63
C VAL A 15 -14.42 2.79 -3.06
N ALA A 16 -14.40 3.77 -2.15
CA ALA A 16 -13.95 5.14 -2.47
C ALA A 16 -12.50 5.21 -3.00
N PRO A 17 -11.51 4.48 -2.43
CA PRO A 17 -10.15 4.44 -2.98
C PRO A 17 -10.11 3.89 -4.41
N ALA A 18 -10.96 2.90 -4.73
CA ALA A 18 -11.06 2.36 -6.08
C ALA A 18 -11.56 3.41 -7.07
N ALA A 19 -12.60 4.17 -6.71
CA ALA A 19 -13.14 5.24 -7.54
C ALA A 19 -12.13 6.38 -7.76
N VAL A 20 -11.42 6.78 -6.70
CA VAL A 20 -10.36 7.79 -6.77
C VAL A 20 -9.21 7.29 -7.66
N TRP A 21 -8.81 6.02 -7.53
CA TRP A 21 -7.78 5.42 -8.35
C TRP A 21 -8.17 5.37 -9.84
N VAL A 22 -9.40 4.97 -10.16
CA VAL A 22 -9.92 4.99 -11.55
C VAL A 22 -9.92 6.42 -12.11
N PHE A 23 -10.35 7.39 -11.32
CA PHE A 23 -10.38 8.79 -11.74
C PHE A 23 -8.97 9.33 -12.00
N ASP A 24 -8.02 9.07 -11.09
CA ASP A 24 -6.61 9.44 -11.28
C ASP A 24 -6.03 8.77 -12.53
N TYR A 25 -6.35 7.47 -12.74
CA TYR A 25 -5.93 6.71 -13.91
C TYR A 25 -6.35 7.41 -15.21
N CYS A 26 -7.63 7.77 -15.33
CA CYS A 26 -8.16 8.44 -16.52
C CYS A 26 -7.49 9.79 -16.78
N LEU A 27 -7.25 10.59 -15.73
CA LEU A 27 -6.64 11.92 -15.88
C LEU A 27 -5.19 11.87 -16.34
N THR A 28 -4.43 10.87 -15.88
CA THR A 28 -2.98 10.81 -16.12
C THR A 28 -2.60 9.91 -17.30
N PHE A 29 -3.56 9.15 -17.85
CA PHE A 29 -3.37 8.26 -18.99
C PHE A 29 -2.73 8.93 -20.22
N GLU A 30 -3.14 10.16 -20.56
CA GLU A 30 -2.55 10.88 -21.70
C GLU A 30 -1.06 11.17 -21.48
N HIS A 31 -0.70 11.55 -20.25
CA HIS A 31 0.69 11.82 -19.90
C HIS A 31 1.53 10.54 -19.87
N GLU A 32 0.93 9.41 -19.49
CA GLU A 32 1.59 8.09 -19.51
C GLU A 32 1.91 7.61 -20.91
N ILE A 33 0.98 7.76 -21.86
CA ILE A 33 1.24 7.37 -23.26
C ILE A 33 2.41 8.17 -23.84
N ARG A 34 2.45 9.48 -23.58
CA ARG A 34 3.56 10.34 -24.01
C ARG A 34 4.87 9.93 -23.34
N LEU A 35 4.81 9.58 -22.05
CA LEU A 35 5.95 9.12 -21.28
C LEU A 35 6.52 7.81 -21.84
N PHE A 36 5.67 6.81 -22.11
CA PHE A 36 6.09 5.54 -22.73
C PHE A 36 6.57 5.70 -24.17
N SER A 37 5.91 6.55 -24.96
CA SER A 37 6.30 6.83 -26.34
C SER A 37 7.65 7.57 -26.44
N SER A 38 8.05 8.30 -25.39
CA SER A 38 9.31 9.04 -25.33
C SER A 38 10.44 8.25 -24.63
N MET A 39 10.18 7.04 -24.15
CA MET A 39 11.14 6.28 -23.35
C MET A 39 12.12 5.47 -24.20
N GLY A 40 13.40 5.87 -24.18
CA GLY A 40 14.49 5.11 -24.80
C GLY A 40 15.19 4.09 -23.88
N ARG A 41 15.12 4.25 -22.54
CA ARG A 41 15.76 3.32 -21.57
C ARG A 41 14.88 3.06 -20.36
N TRP A 42 14.64 1.77 -20.07
CA TRP A 42 13.91 1.33 -18.89
C TRP A 42 14.79 1.48 -17.64
N ASN A 43 14.21 2.04 -16.57
CA ASN A 43 14.87 2.22 -15.27
C ASN A 43 13.98 1.59 -14.19
N ILE A 44 14.56 1.22 -13.05
CA ILE A 44 13.85 0.59 -11.92
C ILE A 44 12.66 1.44 -11.47
N ALA A 45 12.80 2.77 -11.50
CA ALA A 45 11.73 3.71 -11.19
C ALA A 45 10.50 3.56 -12.08
N HIS A 46 10.70 3.27 -13.38
CA HIS A 46 9.61 3.07 -14.33
C HIS A 46 8.90 1.74 -14.07
N ALA A 47 9.65 0.68 -13.77
CA ALA A 47 9.07 -0.61 -13.41
C ALA A 47 8.22 -0.51 -12.14
N MET A 48 8.73 0.13 -11.08
CA MET A 48 7.97 0.35 -9.85
C MET A 48 6.71 1.20 -10.09
N PHE A 49 6.82 2.25 -10.90
CA PHE A 49 5.66 3.07 -11.29
C PHE A 49 4.58 2.23 -11.98
N ILE A 50 4.95 1.42 -12.97
CA ILE A 50 4.00 0.53 -13.66
C ILE A 50 3.35 -0.45 -12.69
N ILE A 51 4.12 -1.05 -11.77
CA ILE A 51 3.57 -1.98 -10.79
C ILE A 51 2.52 -1.28 -9.92
N THR A 52 2.85 -0.11 -9.33
CA THR A 52 1.89 0.64 -8.51
C THR A 52 0.65 1.09 -9.27
N ARG A 53 0.77 1.23 -10.60
CA ARG A 53 -0.30 1.70 -11.48
C ARG A 53 -1.23 0.57 -11.89
N TYR A 54 -0.70 -0.56 -12.35
CA TYR A 54 -1.49 -1.62 -12.99
C TYR A 54 -1.81 -2.80 -12.06
N ALA A 55 -0.98 -3.07 -11.05
CA ALA A 55 -1.26 -4.14 -10.08
C ALA A 55 -2.55 -3.91 -9.25
N PRO A 56 -2.99 -2.67 -8.94
CA PRO A 56 -4.28 -2.43 -8.29
C PRO A 56 -5.47 -2.97 -9.07
N ILE A 57 -5.41 -3.05 -10.41
CA ILE A 57 -6.46 -3.66 -11.22
C ILE A 57 -6.64 -5.12 -10.83
N ALA A 58 -5.54 -5.89 -10.81
CA ALA A 58 -5.56 -7.29 -10.43
C ALA A 58 -6.05 -7.50 -8.99
N TRP A 59 -5.67 -6.60 -8.07
CA TRP A 59 -6.16 -6.60 -6.71
C TRP A 59 -7.68 -6.39 -6.64
N PHE A 60 -8.19 -5.31 -7.25
CA PHE A 60 -9.63 -4.99 -7.23
C PHE A 60 -10.48 -6.06 -7.91
N THR A 61 -10.04 -6.60 -9.05
CA THR A 61 -10.77 -7.68 -9.73
C THR A 61 -10.84 -8.94 -8.86
N SER A 62 -9.75 -9.26 -8.15
CA SER A 62 -9.70 -10.42 -7.25
C SER A 62 -10.63 -10.22 -6.05
N GLU A 63 -10.62 -9.04 -5.41
CA GLU A 63 -11.52 -8.71 -4.30
C GLU A 63 -13.00 -8.76 -4.69
N ILE A 64 -13.35 -8.25 -5.88
CA ILE A 64 -14.72 -8.33 -6.40
C ILE A 64 -15.11 -9.79 -6.63
N TYR A 65 -14.22 -10.58 -7.24
CA TYR A 65 -14.49 -11.98 -7.51
C TYR A 65 -14.69 -12.81 -6.23
N VAL A 66 -13.87 -12.58 -5.19
CA VAL A 66 -14.06 -13.20 -3.86
C VAL A 66 -15.40 -12.78 -3.25
N THR A 67 -15.78 -11.51 -3.39
CA THR A 67 -17.04 -10.98 -2.85
C THR A 67 -18.27 -11.60 -3.51
N LEU A 68 -18.19 -11.92 -4.81
CA LEU A 68 -19.28 -12.55 -5.56
C LEU A 68 -19.48 -14.04 -5.22
N GLY A 69 -18.54 -14.65 -4.49
CA GLY A 69 -18.62 -16.04 -4.04
C GLY A 69 -18.14 -17.01 -5.13
N PRO A 70 -16.88 -17.47 -5.10
CA PRO A 70 -16.37 -18.46 -6.04
C PRO A 70 -17.13 -19.78 -5.91
N GLU A 71 -17.46 -20.42 -7.04
CA GLU A 71 -18.16 -21.71 -7.06
C GLU A 71 -17.30 -22.89 -6.57
N SER A 72 -15.97 -22.73 -6.55
CA SER A 72 -15.03 -23.78 -6.13
C SER A 72 -13.99 -23.29 -5.10
N VAL A 73 -13.57 -24.19 -4.22
CA VAL A 73 -12.53 -23.97 -3.21
C VAL A 73 -11.19 -23.61 -3.87
N GLU A 74 -10.86 -24.26 -4.98
CA GLU A 74 -9.62 -24.03 -5.73
C GLU A 74 -9.56 -22.62 -6.34
N THR A 75 -10.69 -22.15 -6.89
CA THR A 75 -10.77 -20.79 -7.43
C THR A 75 -10.72 -19.74 -6.30
N CYS A 76 -11.32 -20.01 -5.15
CA CYS A 76 -11.22 -19.15 -3.96
C CYS A 76 -9.77 -19.01 -3.48
N LEU A 77 -9.05 -20.13 -3.33
CA LEU A 77 -7.66 -20.15 -2.88
C LEU A 77 -6.74 -19.41 -3.87
N THR A 78 -6.90 -19.68 -5.16
CA THR A 78 -6.11 -19.02 -6.22
C THR A 78 -6.36 -17.52 -6.21
N THR A 79 -7.62 -17.09 -6.14
CA THR A 79 -7.97 -15.66 -6.13
C THR A 79 -7.40 -14.95 -4.91
N TYR A 80 -7.45 -15.58 -3.73
CA TYR A 80 -6.91 -15.01 -2.50
C TYR A 80 -5.38 -14.86 -2.55
N ARG A 81 -4.69 -15.86 -3.11
CA ARG A 81 -3.25 -15.81 -3.35
C ARG A 81 -2.87 -14.71 -4.32
N THR A 82 -3.60 -14.60 -5.43
CA THR A 82 -3.40 -13.55 -6.43
C THR A 82 -3.65 -12.17 -5.85
N ALA A 83 -4.70 -12.02 -5.02
CA ALA A 83 -4.93 -10.80 -4.27
C ALA A 83 -3.74 -10.51 -3.34
N GLY A 84 -3.43 -11.37 -2.36
CA GLY A 84 -2.35 -11.12 -1.39
C GLY A 84 -1.03 -10.71 -2.05
N GLY A 85 -0.62 -11.47 -3.07
CA GLY A 85 0.57 -11.16 -3.87
C GLY A 85 0.49 -9.81 -4.59
N ALA A 86 -0.66 -9.46 -5.19
CA ALA A 86 -0.85 -8.16 -5.81
C ALA A 86 -0.74 -7.01 -4.78
N LEU A 87 -1.32 -7.15 -3.60
CA LEU A 87 -1.22 -6.13 -2.54
C LEU A 87 0.22 -5.92 -2.08
N VAL A 88 0.97 -7.01 -1.84
CA VAL A 88 2.40 -6.91 -1.47
C VAL A 88 3.19 -6.22 -2.57
N LEU A 89 2.98 -6.59 -3.84
CA LEU A 89 3.66 -5.94 -4.97
C LEU A 89 3.36 -4.43 -5.03
N ILE A 90 2.10 -4.04 -4.82
CA ILE A 90 1.69 -2.64 -4.77
C ILE A 90 2.39 -1.91 -3.62
N MET A 91 2.37 -2.47 -2.41
CA MET A 91 2.98 -1.84 -1.23
C MET A 91 4.51 -1.70 -1.40
N VAL A 92 5.21 -2.78 -1.77
CA VAL A 92 6.67 -2.77 -1.97
C VAL A 92 7.08 -1.77 -3.05
N ALA A 93 6.31 -1.67 -4.13
CA ALA A 93 6.57 -0.71 -5.20
C ALA A 93 6.27 0.75 -4.77
N THR A 94 5.21 0.96 -3.99
CA THR A 94 4.83 2.28 -3.46
C THR A 94 5.89 2.82 -2.50
N GLU A 95 6.34 1.98 -1.56
CA GLU A 95 7.44 2.30 -0.66
C GLU A 95 8.77 2.47 -1.40
N GLY A 96 8.99 1.69 -2.46
CA GLY A 96 10.15 1.83 -3.33
C GLY A 96 10.19 3.18 -4.05
N LEU A 97 9.06 3.65 -4.57
CA LEU A 97 8.94 5.00 -5.15
C LEU A 97 9.21 6.09 -4.11
N LEU A 98 8.71 5.92 -2.89
CA LEU A 98 8.98 6.83 -1.78
C LEU A 98 10.48 6.86 -1.43
N LEU A 99 11.12 5.69 -1.37
CA LEU A 99 12.56 5.55 -1.17
C LEU A 99 13.34 6.28 -2.26
N MET A 100 13.07 6.02 -3.54
CA MET A 100 13.80 6.64 -4.66
C MET A 100 13.71 8.17 -4.63
N ARG A 101 12.53 8.71 -4.34
CA ARG A 101 12.35 10.17 -4.17
C ARG A 101 13.22 10.70 -3.03
N THR A 102 13.24 10.02 -1.90
CA THR A 102 14.03 10.42 -0.72
C THR A 102 15.54 10.29 -0.96
N LEU A 103 15.98 9.26 -1.68
CA LEU A 103 17.39 9.07 -2.07
C LEU A 103 17.88 10.17 -3.01
N ALA A 104 17.00 10.68 -3.90
CA ALA A 104 17.32 11.81 -4.76
C ALA A 104 17.57 13.11 -3.97
N LEU A 105 16.89 13.31 -2.84
CA LEU A 105 17.14 14.44 -1.94
C LEU A 105 18.50 14.34 -1.24
N TRP A 106 18.92 13.13 -0.85
CA TRP A 106 20.14 12.90 -0.06
C TRP A 106 21.38 12.53 -0.89
N HIS A 107 21.54 13.12 -2.08
CA HIS A 107 22.62 12.78 -3.03
C HIS A 107 24.01 12.70 -2.38
N HIS A 108 24.33 13.60 -1.45
CA HIS A 108 25.67 13.74 -0.86
C HIS A 108 25.95 12.87 0.39
N ASN A 109 24.93 12.33 1.06
CA ASN A 109 25.13 11.62 2.34
C ASN A 109 24.90 10.10 2.22
N GLU A 110 25.95 9.38 1.88
CA GLU A 110 25.93 7.91 1.70
C GLU A 110 25.49 7.13 2.97
N LYS A 111 25.74 7.67 4.17
CA LYS A 111 25.29 7.05 5.42
C LYS A 111 23.76 6.98 5.50
N ILE A 112 23.08 8.07 5.16
CA ILE A 112 21.61 8.16 5.20
C ILE A 112 20.99 7.32 4.09
N LYS A 113 21.62 7.31 2.90
CA LYS A 113 21.19 6.44 1.79
C LYS A 113 21.23 4.96 2.18
N ARG A 114 22.33 4.50 2.79
CA ARG A 114 22.43 3.12 3.30
C ARG A 114 21.43 2.81 4.39
N PHE A 115 21.19 3.76 5.31
CA PHE A 115 20.17 3.61 6.35
C PHE A 115 18.76 3.46 5.76
N LEU A 116 18.37 4.32 4.82
CA LEU A 116 17.06 4.28 4.15
C LEU A 116 16.88 3.00 3.32
N LEU A 117 17.94 2.54 2.64
CA LEU A 117 17.90 1.28 1.89
C LEU A 117 17.74 0.09 2.83
N ALA A 118 18.48 0.07 3.95
CA ALA A 118 18.38 -1.00 4.95
C ALA A 118 16.99 -1.03 5.60
N SER A 119 16.42 0.13 5.95
CA SER A 119 15.07 0.20 6.52
C SER A 119 14.00 -0.24 5.52
N TYR A 120 14.14 0.12 4.23
CA TYR A 120 13.26 -0.36 3.17
C TYR A 120 13.30 -1.88 3.02
N LEU A 121 14.51 -2.46 2.96
CA LEU A 121 14.66 -3.91 2.84
C LEU A 121 14.06 -4.65 4.04
N LEU A 122 14.24 -4.12 5.25
CA LEU A 122 13.63 -4.67 6.46
C LEU A 122 12.10 -4.66 6.42
N VAL A 123 11.51 -3.57 5.91
CA VAL A 123 10.06 -3.42 5.81
C VAL A 123 9.50 -4.31 4.71
N ALA A 124 10.16 -4.36 3.55
CA ALA A 124 9.78 -5.24 2.45
C ALA A 124 9.84 -6.73 2.86
N THR A 125 10.86 -7.16 3.60
CA THR A 125 10.92 -8.53 4.11
C THR A 125 9.83 -8.80 5.15
N SER A 126 9.55 -7.84 6.05
CA SER A 126 8.44 -7.95 7.00
C SER A 126 7.09 -8.11 6.29
N MET A 127 6.82 -7.33 5.23
CA MET A 127 5.59 -7.45 4.44
C MET A 127 5.47 -8.81 3.76
N LEU A 128 6.56 -9.30 3.15
CA LEU A 128 6.59 -10.63 2.52
C LEU A 128 6.33 -11.74 3.53
N ILE A 129 6.89 -11.65 4.74
CA ILE A 129 6.65 -12.63 5.81
C ILE A 129 5.16 -12.60 6.21
N CYS A 130 4.57 -11.42 6.41
CA CYS A 130 3.15 -11.29 6.75
C CYS A 130 2.24 -11.91 5.69
N ASP A 131 2.53 -11.71 4.41
CA ASP A 131 1.75 -12.28 3.30
C ASP A 131 1.89 -13.81 3.19
N VAL A 132 3.11 -14.34 3.29
CA VAL A 132 3.33 -15.79 3.31
C VAL A 132 2.59 -16.46 4.48
N LEU A 133 2.58 -15.80 5.65
CA LEU A 133 1.82 -16.28 6.80
C LEU A 133 0.29 -16.17 6.59
N ALA A 134 -0.17 -15.15 5.86
CA ALA A 134 -1.58 -14.95 5.54
C ALA A 134 -2.10 -15.99 4.54
N VAL A 135 -1.22 -16.46 3.64
CA VAL A 135 -1.53 -17.42 2.58
C VAL A 135 -1.29 -18.89 2.99
N SER A 136 -0.90 -19.12 4.24
CA SER A 136 -0.59 -20.45 4.80
C SER A 136 -1.73 -21.48 4.61
N PRO A 137 -1.47 -22.81 4.59
CA PRO A 137 -2.42 -23.85 4.15
C PRO A 137 -3.76 -23.89 4.91
N ASN A 138 -3.86 -23.20 6.04
CA ASN A 138 -5.11 -23.07 6.80
C ASN A 138 -6.20 -22.25 6.06
N LEU A 139 -5.85 -21.56 4.96
CA LEU A 139 -6.81 -20.80 4.15
C LEU A 139 -7.90 -21.67 3.51
N GLU A 140 -7.68 -22.98 3.38
CA GLU A 140 -8.71 -23.93 2.91
C GLU A 140 -9.98 -23.87 3.77
N SER A 141 -9.85 -23.59 5.07
CA SER A 141 -10.98 -23.45 6.00
C SER A 141 -11.83 -22.21 5.75
N VAL A 142 -11.24 -21.15 5.18
CA VAL A 142 -11.94 -19.89 4.83
C VAL A 142 -12.73 -20.05 3.53
N CYS A 143 -12.21 -20.85 2.60
CA CYS A 143 -12.85 -21.15 1.32
C CYS A 143 -13.84 -22.32 1.39
N ALA A 144 -13.92 -23.03 2.52
CA ALA A 144 -14.87 -24.11 2.72
C ALA A 144 -16.32 -23.56 2.81
N PRO A 145 -17.31 -24.25 2.21
CA PRO A 145 -18.69 -23.77 2.17
C PRO A 145 -19.37 -23.70 3.56
N THR A 146 -18.82 -24.37 4.57
CA THR A 146 -19.34 -24.36 5.93
C THR A 146 -18.59 -23.34 6.78
N SER A 147 -19.26 -22.24 7.15
CA SER A 147 -18.72 -21.29 8.12
C SER A 147 -18.67 -21.92 9.50
N THR A 148 -17.48 -22.34 9.92
CA THR A 148 -17.21 -22.88 11.26
C THR A 148 -16.58 -21.81 12.14
N GLN A 149 -16.55 -22.00 13.46
CA GLN A 149 -15.86 -21.08 14.36
C GLN A 149 -14.37 -20.91 13.98
N GLY A 150 -13.75 -21.95 13.42
CA GLY A 150 -12.38 -21.90 12.89
C GLY A 150 -12.20 -21.00 11.66
N SER A 151 -13.19 -20.92 10.75
CA SER A 151 -13.08 -20.05 9.57
C SER A 151 -13.12 -18.55 9.94
N VAL A 152 -13.82 -18.20 11.03
CA VAL A 152 -13.87 -16.81 11.55
C VAL A 152 -12.54 -16.42 12.22
N GLU A 153 -11.95 -17.34 12.96
CA GLU A 153 -10.65 -17.12 13.61
C GLU A 153 -9.54 -16.94 12.57
N GLU A 154 -9.52 -17.77 11.52
CA GLU A 154 -8.52 -17.66 10.45
C GLU A 154 -8.71 -16.37 9.62
N ALA A 155 -9.94 -15.98 9.29
CA ALA A 155 -10.20 -14.70 8.62
C ALA A 155 -9.69 -13.51 9.46
N THR A 156 -9.94 -13.54 10.78
CA THR A 156 -9.43 -12.52 11.71
C THR A 156 -7.90 -12.51 11.77
N ARG A 157 -7.27 -13.69 11.70
CA ARG A 157 -5.81 -13.81 11.65
C ARG A 157 -5.24 -13.17 10.39
N VAL A 158 -5.85 -13.40 9.23
CA VAL A 158 -5.37 -12.78 7.99
C VAL A 158 -5.52 -11.26 8.03
N GLU A 159 -6.65 -10.74 8.51
CA GLU A 159 -6.82 -9.28 8.64
C GLU A 159 -5.77 -8.65 9.58
N ARG A 160 -5.39 -9.33 10.66
CA ARG A 160 -4.30 -8.88 11.55
C ARG A 160 -2.94 -8.88 10.84
N LEU A 161 -2.69 -9.85 9.96
CA LEU A 161 -1.46 -9.91 9.17
C LEU A 161 -1.43 -8.78 8.13
N ILE A 162 -2.56 -8.50 7.48
CA ILE A 162 -2.72 -7.35 6.57
C ILE A 162 -2.50 -6.03 7.33
N MET A 163 -3.09 -5.89 8.52
CA MET A 163 -2.82 -4.74 9.41
C MET A 163 -1.31 -4.62 9.71
N GLY A 164 -0.64 -5.74 9.98
CA GLY A 164 0.82 -5.78 10.19
C GLY A 164 1.61 -5.22 9.01
N MET A 165 1.19 -5.51 7.77
CA MET A 165 1.80 -4.94 6.57
C MET A 165 1.67 -3.41 6.54
N PHE A 166 0.47 -2.87 6.80
CA PHE A 166 0.25 -1.42 6.86
C PHE A 166 1.01 -0.74 8.02
N VAL A 167 1.15 -1.41 9.17
CA VAL A 167 1.99 -0.92 10.27
C VAL A 167 3.45 -0.81 9.83
N SER A 168 3.97 -1.81 9.13
CA SER A 168 5.34 -1.78 8.62
C SER A 168 5.56 -0.66 7.59
N ALA A 169 4.59 -0.43 6.70
CA ALA A 169 4.58 0.72 5.78
C ALA A 169 4.61 2.04 6.55
N ALA A 170 3.68 2.23 7.51
CA ALA A 170 3.57 3.45 8.30
C ALA A 170 4.86 3.81 9.05
N LEU A 171 5.58 2.82 9.58
CA LEU A 171 6.88 3.04 10.23
C LEU A 171 7.95 3.54 9.25
N PHE A 172 7.98 2.99 8.04
CA PHE A 172 8.88 3.44 6.99
C PHE A 172 8.53 4.84 6.49
N GLU A 173 7.26 5.09 6.19
CA GLU A 173 6.73 6.39 5.78
C GLU A 173 7.06 7.47 6.82
N LEU A 174 6.84 7.18 8.11
CA LEU A 174 7.20 8.08 9.21
C LEU A 174 8.71 8.36 9.24
N THR A 175 9.54 7.34 9.07
CA THR A 175 11.01 7.50 9.00
C THR A 175 11.39 8.42 7.84
N VAL A 176 10.78 8.24 6.67
CA VAL A 176 11.00 9.09 5.49
C VAL A 176 10.53 10.52 5.74
N VAL A 177 9.37 10.73 6.37
CA VAL A 177 8.86 12.06 6.73
C VAL A 177 9.82 12.77 7.68
N ILE A 178 10.32 12.08 8.71
CA ILE A 178 11.29 12.62 9.68
C ILE A 178 12.58 13.01 8.95
N VAL A 179 13.16 12.10 8.16
CA VAL A 179 14.42 12.33 7.45
C VAL A 179 14.29 13.46 6.42
N THR A 180 13.17 13.53 5.71
CA THR A 180 12.88 14.57 4.72
C THR A 180 12.66 15.94 5.37
N THR A 181 12.01 15.98 6.53
CA THR A 181 11.81 17.21 7.31
C THR A 181 13.12 17.68 7.93
N TYR A 182 13.89 16.76 8.51
CA TYR A 182 15.22 17.05 9.06
C TYR A 182 16.14 17.66 8.00
N HIS A 183 16.19 17.07 6.80
CA HIS A 183 16.96 17.62 5.68
C HIS A 183 16.57 19.07 5.37
N SER A 184 15.27 19.38 5.37
CA SER A 184 14.79 20.73 5.09
C SER A 184 15.20 21.73 6.16
N LEU A 185 15.18 21.35 7.43
CA LEU A 185 15.58 22.24 8.52
C LEU A 185 17.08 22.52 8.47
N THR A 186 17.89 21.48 8.24
CA THR A 186 19.35 21.61 8.15
C THR A 186 19.78 22.42 6.92
N SER A 187 19.17 22.18 5.76
CA SER A 187 19.46 22.93 4.53
C SER A 187 19.08 24.41 4.64
N ARG A 188 17.98 24.71 5.32
CA ARG A 188 17.54 26.09 5.61
C ARG A 188 18.46 26.81 6.59
N SER A 189 19.00 26.09 7.58
CA SER A 189 19.94 26.62 8.57
C SER A 189 21.32 26.92 7.97
N ALA A 190 21.79 26.09 7.02
CA ALA A 190 23.10 26.22 6.39
C ALA A 190 23.22 27.38 5.36
N GLY A 191 22.22 28.26 5.23
CA GLY A 191 22.33 29.49 4.43
C GLY A 191 22.44 29.28 2.91
N MET A 192 22.17 28.08 2.39
CA MET A 192 22.31 27.72 0.97
C MET A 192 21.16 28.30 0.11
N ARG A 193 21.04 29.63 0.07
CA ARG A 193 19.89 30.39 -0.44
C ARG A 193 19.70 30.31 -1.97
N THR A 194 20.70 29.84 -2.73
CA THR A 194 20.73 29.94 -4.21
C THR A 194 20.17 28.70 -4.93
N ILE A 195 20.02 27.55 -4.26
CA ILE A 195 19.47 26.29 -4.84
C ILE A 195 17.94 26.18 -4.54
N ASN A 196 17.36 27.23 -3.95
CA ASN A 196 16.11 27.17 -3.19
C ASN A 196 14.85 26.79 -3.98
N ASN A 197 14.70 27.14 -5.26
CA ASN A 197 13.40 26.94 -5.93
C ASN A 197 13.17 25.50 -6.41
N LEU A 198 14.19 24.85 -6.98
CA LEU A 198 14.07 23.48 -7.48
C LEU A 198 14.01 22.48 -6.30
N VAL A 199 14.91 22.63 -5.33
CA VAL A 199 14.95 21.78 -4.13
C VAL A 199 13.73 22.02 -3.25
N SER A 200 13.23 23.26 -3.11
CA SER A 200 11.98 23.50 -2.36
C SER A 200 10.76 22.89 -3.04
N LYS A 201 10.67 22.94 -4.39
CA LYS A 201 9.56 22.31 -5.12
C LYS A 201 9.62 20.78 -5.03
N LEU A 202 10.80 20.18 -5.22
CA LEU A 202 11.03 18.75 -5.04
C LEU A 202 10.71 18.29 -3.61
N TRP A 203 11.13 19.08 -2.62
CA TRP A 203 10.86 18.80 -1.21
C TRP A 203 9.36 18.84 -0.89
N LYS A 204 8.65 19.89 -1.33
CA LYS A 204 7.19 19.98 -1.14
C LYS A 204 6.48 18.78 -1.77
N GLY A 205 6.86 18.40 -2.99
CA GLY A 205 6.29 17.24 -3.66
C GLY A 205 6.57 15.92 -2.95
N SER A 206 7.82 15.69 -2.54
CA SER A 206 8.21 14.46 -1.83
C SER A 206 7.58 14.35 -0.45
N LEU A 207 7.50 15.46 0.30
CA LEU A 207 6.90 15.49 1.63
C LEU A 207 5.37 15.31 1.58
N LEU A 208 4.68 16.00 0.66
CA LEU A 208 3.24 15.84 0.49
C LEU A 208 2.90 14.40 0.11
N TYR A 209 3.69 13.78 -0.76
CA TYR A 209 3.53 12.38 -1.12
C TYR A 209 3.72 11.46 0.10
N ALA A 210 4.82 11.62 0.84
CA ALA A 210 5.10 10.82 2.04
C ALA A 210 4.00 10.97 3.11
N LEU A 211 3.51 12.19 3.34
CA LEU A 211 2.43 12.46 4.30
C LEU A 211 1.10 11.86 3.83
N SER A 212 0.79 11.94 2.54
CA SER A 212 -0.43 11.34 2.01
C SER A 212 -0.45 9.82 2.19
N LEU A 213 0.68 9.15 1.91
CA LEU A 213 0.84 7.72 2.14
C LEU A 213 0.69 7.38 3.62
N PHE A 214 1.37 8.12 4.51
CA PHE A 214 1.23 7.96 5.96
C PHE A 214 -0.21 8.06 6.45
N VAL A 215 -0.96 9.06 6.00
CA VAL A 215 -2.37 9.22 6.37
C VAL A 215 -3.21 8.04 5.87
N ILE A 216 -2.97 7.57 4.64
CA ILE A 216 -3.67 6.41 4.08
C ILE A 216 -3.34 5.13 4.86
N SER A 217 -2.07 4.88 5.16
CA SER A 217 -1.62 3.73 5.95
C SER A 217 -2.24 3.73 7.34
N VAL A 218 -2.29 4.88 8.03
CA VAL A 218 -2.98 5.03 9.32
C VAL A 218 -4.48 4.75 9.18
N ALA A 219 -5.13 5.28 8.15
CA ALA A 219 -6.56 5.02 7.90
C ALA A 219 -6.85 3.53 7.65
N ASN A 220 -5.96 2.84 6.93
CA ASN A 220 -6.05 1.39 6.72
C ASN A 220 -5.87 0.61 8.03
N ILE A 221 -4.88 0.96 8.85
CA ILE A 221 -4.68 0.34 10.18
C ILE A 221 -5.93 0.49 11.04
N ILE A 222 -6.51 1.70 11.09
CA ILE A 222 -7.75 1.94 11.84
C ILE A 222 -8.88 1.08 11.29
N SER A 223 -9.02 0.99 9.96
CA SER A 223 -10.06 0.19 9.31
C SER A 223 -9.97 -1.30 9.66
N PHE A 224 -8.76 -1.87 9.66
CA PHE A 224 -8.54 -3.28 10.03
C PHE A 224 -8.60 -3.53 11.55
N SER A 225 -8.42 -2.49 12.37
CA SER A 225 -8.55 -2.60 13.84
C SER A 225 -10.00 -2.69 14.32
N LEU A 226 -10.97 -2.28 13.49
CA LEU A 226 -12.39 -2.32 13.82
C LEU A 226 -12.91 -3.77 13.76
N PRO A 227 -13.56 -4.29 14.81
CA PRO A 227 -13.88 -5.72 14.92
C PRO A 227 -14.86 -6.23 13.85
N VAL A 228 -14.45 -7.32 13.19
CA VAL A 228 -15.20 -8.11 12.17
C VAL A 228 -16.53 -8.69 12.67
N ARG A 229 -16.82 -8.66 13.97
CA ARG A 229 -18.09 -9.19 14.55
C ARG A 229 -19.34 -8.56 13.92
N ILE A 230 -19.17 -7.42 13.26
CA ILE A 230 -20.21 -6.67 12.56
C ILE A 230 -20.52 -7.26 11.17
N PHE A 231 -19.60 -7.97 10.52
CA PHE A 231 -19.80 -8.51 9.16
C PHE A 231 -20.37 -9.93 9.14
N HIS A 232 -20.09 -10.76 10.16
CA HIS A 232 -20.58 -12.14 10.21
C HIS A 232 -22.06 -12.28 10.64
N VAL A 233 -22.62 -11.27 11.33
CA VAL A 233 -24.03 -11.26 11.76
C VAL A 233 -25.00 -10.95 10.60
N LEU A 234 -24.50 -10.56 9.42
CA LEU A 234 -25.32 -10.20 8.24
C LEU A 234 -25.19 -11.18 7.05
N ARG A 235 -24.55 -12.35 7.24
CA ARG A 235 -24.60 -13.44 6.25
C ARG A 235 -25.77 -14.42 6.51
N HIS A 236 -26.58 -14.16 7.55
CA HIS A 236 -27.85 -14.83 7.80
C HIS A 236 -29.00 -13.83 7.74
#